data_AF-A0A4P9YT38-F1
#
_entry.id   AF-A0A4P9YT38-F1
#
_cell.length_a   1.000
_cell.length_b   1.000
_cell.length_c   1.000
_cell.angle_alpha   90.00
_cell.angle_beta   90.00
_cell.angle_gamma   90.00
#
_symmetry.space_group_name_H-M   'P 1'
#
loop_
_entity.id
_entity.type
_entity.pdbx_description
1 polymer ?
#
loop_
_entity_poly.entity_id
_entity_poly.type
_entity_poly.pdbx_seq_one_letter_code
_entity_poly.pdbx_strand_id
1 'polypeptide(L)'
;MADYMERARTSAQTKLDQILYETTTAATAQSASAQDGTAPSASKEQSWSEFFGGFGTPNREGQAEVLAQAQASIQQQRRIKERAIDNCADVHADLRECFRNGSWRDWLTMCELRRNAFWNCVSRQEAILRELNYAGRDDSTPEEDWEIAMEADRIGREQQAAEERAAAAKE
;
A
#
# COMPACT_ATOMS: atom_id res chain seq x y z
N MET A 1 13.54 -4.83 -22.80
CA MET A 1 12.59 -4.26 -21.82
C MET A 1 11.24 -4.99 -21.82
N ALA A 2 10.57 -5.16 -22.98
CA ALA A 2 9.27 -5.85 -23.05
C ALA A 2 9.29 -7.29 -22.48
N ASP A 3 10.28 -8.10 -22.86
CA ASP A 3 10.44 -9.48 -22.36
C ASP A 3 10.75 -9.61 -20.85
N TYR A 4 11.19 -8.52 -20.21
CA TYR A 4 11.45 -8.50 -18.77
C TYR A 4 10.15 -8.25 -18.00
N MET A 5 9.36 -7.28 -18.46
CA MET A 5 8.06 -6.95 -17.86
C MET A 5 7.04 -8.09 -18.03
N GLU A 6 7.09 -8.82 -19.14
CA GLU A 6 6.20 -9.97 -19.38
C GLU A 6 6.55 -11.18 -18.51
N ARG A 7 7.85 -11.41 -18.23
CA ARG A 7 8.31 -12.40 -17.25
C ARG A 7 7.95 -12.02 -15.82
N ALA A 8 8.02 -10.73 -15.47
CA ALA A 8 7.61 -10.25 -14.16
C ALA A 8 6.09 -10.45 -13.93
N ARG A 9 5.27 -10.14 -14.94
CA ARG A 9 3.81 -10.32 -14.87
C ARG A 9 3.41 -11.80 -14.73
N THR A 10 4.02 -12.70 -15.50
CA THR A 10 3.74 -14.14 -15.40
C THR A 10 4.18 -14.71 -14.06
N SER A 11 5.33 -14.30 -13.53
CA SER A 11 5.78 -14.69 -12.19
C SER A 11 4.85 -14.22 -11.08
N ALA A 12 4.32 -13.00 -11.19
CA ALA A 12 3.35 -12.45 -10.23
C ALA A 12 2.02 -13.22 -10.27
N GLN A 13 1.53 -13.58 -11.47
CA GLN A 13 0.31 -14.35 -11.65
C GLN A 13 0.42 -15.75 -11.01
N THR A 14 1.53 -16.45 -11.24
CA THR A 14 1.78 -17.78 -10.65
C THR A 14 1.82 -17.74 -9.12
N LYS A 15 2.39 -16.68 -8.53
CA LYS A 15 2.40 -16.50 -7.07
C LYS A 15 0.99 -16.27 -6.51
N LEU A 16 0.16 -15.49 -7.19
CA LEU A 16 -1.23 -15.27 -6.78
C LEU A 16 -2.05 -16.56 -6.85
N ASP A 17 -1.88 -17.35 -7.91
CA ASP A 17 -2.56 -18.64 -8.06
C ASP A 17 -2.16 -19.64 -6.97
N GLN A 18 -0.88 -19.65 -6.57
CA GLN A 18 -0.38 -20.50 -5.49
C GLN A 18 -0.96 -20.09 -4.13
N ILE A 19 -1.02 -18.79 -3.83
CA ILE A 19 -1.62 -18.27 -2.59
C ILE A 19 -3.11 -18.61 -2.54
N LEU A 20 -3.84 -18.45 -3.64
CA LEU A 20 -5.26 -18.80 -3.71
C LEU A 20 -5.52 -20.29 -3.46
N TYR A 21 -4.65 -21.16 -3.97
CA TYR A 21 -4.75 -22.61 -3.75
C TYR A 21 -4.52 -23.00 -2.28
N GLU A 22 -3.49 -22.44 -1.63
CA GLU A 22 -3.17 -22.69 -0.22
C GLU A 22 -4.27 -22.16 0.72
N THR A 23 -4.85 -21.00 0.40
CA THR A 23 -5.93 -20.41 1.20
C THR A 23 -7.22 -21.23 1.10
N THR A 24 -7.50 -21.79 -0.09
CA THR A 24 -8.69 -22.61 -0.31
C THR A 24 -8.59 -23.97 0.40
N THR A 25 -7.38 -24.56 0.45
CA THR A 25 -7.16 -25.83 1.17
C THR A 25 -7.19 -25.65 2.70
N ALA A 26 -6.74 -24.50 3.23
CA ALA A 26 -6.88 -24.18 4.64
C ALA A 26 -8.36 -23.98 5.08
N ALA A 27 -9.21 -23.43 4.21
CA ALA A 27 -10.62 -23.21 4.50
C ALA A 27 -11.44 -24.51 4.62
N THR A 28 -11.09 -25.57 3.88
CA THR A 28 -11.80 -26.86 3.94
C THR A 28 -11.49 -27.68 5.19
N ALA A 29 -10.36 -27.42 5.85
CA ALA A 29 -9.94 -28.13 7.06
C ALA A 29 -10.66 -27.67 8.34
N GLN A 30 -11.19 -26.44 8.37
CA GLN A 30 -11.85 -25.88 9.56
C GLN A 30 -13.30 -26.35 9.75
N SER A 31 -13.93 -26.94 8.73
CA SER A 31 -15.34 -27.35 8.77
C SER A 31 -15.60 -28.74 9.36
N ALA A 32 -14.54 -29.49 9.73
CA ALA A 32 -14.64 -30.91 10.11
C ALA A 32 -14.59 -31.21 11.63
N SER A 33 -14.68 -30.21 12.50
CA SER A 33 -14.76 -30.45 13.96
C SER A 33 -15.88 -29.63 14.61
N ALA A 34 -17.10 -30.18 14.53
CA ALA A 34 -18.27 -29.65 15.20
C ALA A 34 -18.98 -30.76 15.98
N GLN A 35 -18.48 -31.09 17.18
CA GLN A 35 -19.15 -31.78 18.31
C GLN A 35 -18.29 -31.44 19.56
N ASP A 36 -18.73 -31.11 20.78
CA ASP A 36 -19.98 -31.28 21.50
C ASP A 36 -19.90 -30.46 22.81
N GLY A 37 -21.04 -30.11 23.42
CA GLY A 37 -21.22 -30.08 24.87
C GLY A 37 -20.65 -28.95 25.76
N THR A 38 -21.59 -28.20 26.34
CA THR A 38 -21.64 -27.74 27.74
C THR A 38 -20.73 -26.58 28.19
N ALA A 39 -21.35 -25.42 28.43
CA ALA A 39 -20.74 -24.29 29.13
C ALA A 39 -20.81 -24.48 30.65
N PRO A 40 -19.69 -24.37 31.40
CA PRO A 40 -19.72 -24.00 32.80
C PRO A 40 -19.30 -22.54 32.98
N SER A 41 -19.98 -21.92 33.93
CA SER A 41 -19.81 -20.54 34.38
C SER A 41 -18.47 -20.28 35.09
N ALA A 42 -17.94 -19.08 34.85
CA ALA A 42 -17.14 -18.26 35.76
C ALA A 42 -15.90 -18.87 36.43
N SER A 43 -14.71 -18.45 35.96
CA SER A 43 -13.66 -17.99 36.87
C SER A 43 -12.83 -16.89 36.21
N LYS A 44 -12.58 -15.86 37.01
CA LYS A 44 -11.81 -14.64 36.72
C LYS A 44 -10.33 -15.03 36.87
N GLU A 45 -9.48 -14.60 35.95
CA GLU A 45 -8.03 -14.92 35.84
C GLU A 45 -7.65 -16.14 34.99
N GLN A 46 -8.29 -16.36 33.84
CA GLN A 46 -7.64 -17.15 32.79
C GLN A 46 -6.64 -16.26 32.03
N SER A 47 -5.38 -16.56 32.30
CA SER A 47 -4.20 -15.77 32.04
C SER A 47 -4.01 -15.48 30.55
N TRP A 48 -3.66 -14.23 30.24
CA TRP A 48 -3.15 -13.81 28.92
C TRP A 48 -2.02 -14.72 28.41
N SER A 49 -1.31 -15.42 29.30
CA SER A 49 -0.27 -16.39 28.96
C SER A 49 -0.79 -17.71 28.38
N GLU A 50 -2.03 -18.13 28.60
CA GLU A 50 -2.57 -19.34 27.95
C GLU A 50 -3.04 -19.02 26.53
N PHE A 51 -3.62 -17.83 26.35
CA PHE A 51 -4.07 -17.34 25.04
C PHE A 51 -2.89 -16.97 24.12
N PHE A 52 -1.85 -16.31 24.67
CA PHE A 52 -0.65 -15.93 23.92
C PHE A 52 0.55 -16.87 24.11
N GLY A 53 0.49 -17.85 25.02
CA GLY A 53 1.63 -18.74 25.32
C GLY A 53 1.98 -19.74 24.22
N GLY A 54 1.10 -19.90 23.23
CA GLY A 54 1.40 -20.62 21.99
C GLY A 54 2.27 -19.83 21.01
N PHE A 55 2.38 -18.50 21.17
CA PHE A 55 3.33 -17.67 20.42
C PHE A 55 4.66 -17.73 21.15
N GLY A 56 5.53 -18.66 20.76
CA GLY A 56 6.84 -18.85 21.39
C GLY A 56 7.61 -17.53 21.59
N THR A 57 8.34 -17.42 22.71
CA THR A 57 9.17 -16.25 22.97
C THR A 57 10.25 -16.13 21.89
N PRO A 58 10.28 -15.04 21.10
CA PRO A 58 11.19 -14.95 19.98
C PRO A 58 12.65 -14.92 20.46
N ASN A 59 13.57 -15.58 19.75
CA ASN A 59 15.00 -15.54 20.04
C ASN A 59 15.51 -14.08 19.90
N ARG A 60 16.24 -13.59 20.91
CA ARG A 60 16.69 -12.18 21.01
C ARG A 60 17.62 -11.76 19.85
N GLU A 61 18.35 -12.70 19.26
CA GLU A 61 19.19 -12.45 18.07
C GLU A 61 18.33 -12.25 16.80
N GLY A 62 17.33 -13.10 16.57
CA GLY A 62 16.41 -12.97 15.44
C GLY A 62 15.50 -11.73 15.55
N GLN A 63 15.22 -11.27 16.77
CA GLN A 63 14.45 -10.03 16.99
C GLN A 63 15.15 -8.79 16.42
N ALA A 64 16.47 -8.69 16.57
CA ALA A 64 17.21 -7.52 16.12
C ALA A 64 17.18 -7.37 14.59
N GLU A 65 17.35 -8.47 13.87
CA GLU A 65 17.29 -8.50 12.40
C GLU A 65 15.89 -8.16 11.88
N VAL A 66 14.84 -8.79 12.45
CA VAL A 66 13.46 -8.51 12.06
C VAL A 66 13.08 -7.05 12.34
N LEU A 67 13.52 -6.49 13.46
CA LEU A 67 13.30 -5.08 13.79
C LEU A 67 14.04 -4.15 12.81
N ALA A 68 15.29 -4.46 12.47
CA ALA A 68 16.07 -3.69 11.50
C ALA A 68 15.39 -3.69 10.13
N GLN A 69 14.94 -4.86 9.66
CA GLN A 69 14.22 -4.98 8.40
C GLN A 69 12.89 -4.21 8.43
N ALA A 70 12.15 -4.30 9.54
CA ALA A 70 10.91 -3.55 9.71
C ALA A 70 11.15 -2.03 9.67
N GLN A 71 12.21 -1.55 10.32
CA GLN A 71 12.60 -0.15 10.29
C GLN A 71 12.96 0.29 8.87
N ALA A 72 13.76 -0.49 8.13
CA ALA A 72 14.10 -0.20 6.74
C ALA A 72 12.85 -0.07 5.85
N SER A 73 11.91 -1.01 5.99
CA SER A 73 10.62 -0.97 5.27
C SER A 73 9.79 0.26 5.61
N ILE A 74 9.72 0.65 6.89
CA ILE A 74 9.01 1.88 7.32
C ILE A 74 9.66 3.12 6.71
N GLN A 75 11.00 3.19 6.68
CA GLN A 75 11.71 4.34 6.08
C GLN A 75 11.47 4.42 4.58
N GLN A 76 11.51 3.29 3.87
CA GLN A 76 11.16 3.25 2.45
C GLN A 76 9.74 3.76 2.21
N GLN A 77 8.76 3.29 2.99
CA GLN A 77 7.37 3.73 2.85
C GLN A 77 7.20 5.23 3.08
N ARG A 78 7.94 5.80 4.05
CA ARG A 78 7.94 7.25 4.29
C ARG A 78 8.47 8.00 3.07
N ARG A 79 9.62 7.59 2.52
CA ARG A 79 10.20 8.22 1.32
C ARG A 79 9.28 8.12 0.12
N ILE A 80 8.64 6.97 -0.09
CA ILE A 80 7.64 6.79 -1.16
C ILE A 80 6.49 7.78 -0.99
N LYS A 81 5.95 7.90 0.23
CA LYS A 81 4.82 8.79 0.49
C LYS A 81 5.18 10.27 0.33
N GLU A 82 6.34 10.68 0.84
CA GLU A 82 6.87 12.04 0.66
C GLU A 82 7.01 12.36 -0.83
N ARG A 83 7.61 11.45 -1.60
CA ARG A 83 7.80 11.65 -3.03
C ARG A 83 6.49 11.64 -3.81
N ALA A 84 5.52 10.80 -3.43
CA ALA A 84 4.20 10.78 -4.03
C ALA A 84 3.45 12.11 -3.84
N ILE A 85 3.62 12.76 -2.68
CA ILE A 85 3.06 14.09 -2.42
C ILE A 85 3.73 15.15 -3.30
N ASP A 86 5.05 15.10 -3.45
CA ASP A 86 5.80 16.03 -4.30
C ASP A 86 5.40 15.94 -5.77
N ASN A 87 5.20 14.72 -6.28
CA ASN A 87 4.74 14.49 -7.66
C ASN A 87 3.33 15.06 -7.89
N CYS A 88 2.49 15.15 -6.85
CA CYS A 88 1.12 15.68 -6.92
C CYS A 88 1.02 17.16 -6.49
N ALA A 89 2.12 17.92 -6.54
CA ALA A 89 2.18 19.30 -6.08
C ALA A 89 1.26 20.28 -6.84
N ASP A 90 0.97 19.98 -8.10
CA ASP A 90 0.02 20.70 -8.95
C ASP A 90 -1.43 20.51 -8.46
N VAL A 91 -1.86 19.28 -8.22
CA VAL A 91 -3.18 18.97 -7.65
C VAL A 91 -3.30 19.53 -6.23
N HIS A 92 -2.19 19.54 -5.48
CA HIS A 92 -2.13 20.18 -4.17
C HIS A 92 -2.29 21.71 -4.27
N ALA A 93 -1.76 22.35 -5.32
CA ALA A 93 -1.98 23.78 -5.56
C ALA A 93 -3.46 24.07 -5.83
N ASP A 94 -4.15 23.24 -6.60
CA ASP A 94 -5.60 23.34 -6.83
C ASP A 94 -6.42 23.20 -5.54
N LEU A 95 -6.04 22.26 -4.67
CA LEU A 95 -6.69 22.11 -3.37
C LEU A 95 -6.51 23.36 -2.50
N ARG A 96 -5.29 23.92 -2.46
CA ARG A 96 -5.02 25.17 -1.73
C ARG A 96 -5.79 26.33 -2.31
N GLU A 97 -5.95 26.39 -3.62
CA GLU A 97 -6.72 27.43 -4.29
C GLU A 97 -8.21 27.36 -3.90
N CYS A 98 -8.79 26.16 -3.78
CA CYS A 98 -10.15 26.00 -3.25
C CYS A 98 -10.29 26.53 -1.82
N PHE A 99 -9.32 26.28 -0.94
CA PHE A 99 -9.36 26.84 0.41
C PHE A 99 -9.20 28.36 0.45
N ARG A 100 -8.53 28.97 -0.54
CA ARG A 100 -8.31 30.42 -0.59
C ARG A 100 -9.48 31.17 -1.22
N ASN A 101 -9.95 30.68 -2.37
CA ASN A 101 -10.87 31.40 -3.26
C ASN A 101 -12.12 30.58 -3.64
N GLY A 102 -12.34 29.43 -3.00
CA GLY A 102 -13.47 28.54 -3.27
C GLY A 102 -14.83 29.14 -2.93
N SER A 103 -15.89 28.52 -3.46
CA SER A 103 -17.25 28.95 -3.15
C SER A 103 -17.62 28.57 -1.72
N TRP A 104 -18.63 29.24 -1.17
CA TRP A 104 -19.19 28.91 0.16
C TRP A 104 -19.62 27.43 0.28
N ARG A 105 -20.07 26.82 -0.82
CA ARG A 105 -20.44 25.40 -0.87
C ARG A 105 -19.21 24.50 -0.80
N ASP A 106 -18.13 24.87 -1.48
CA ASP A 106 -16.86 24.12 -1.43
C ASP A 106 -16.24 24.20 -0.03
N TRP A 107 -16.33 25.35 0.62
CA TRP A 107 -15.90 25.49 2.02
C TRP A 107 -16.72 24.61 2.96
N LEU A 108 -18.04 24.52 2.77
CA LEU A 108 -18.91 23.67 3.59
C LEU A 108 -18.52 22.18 3.49
N THR A 109 -18.05 21.73 2.33
CA THR A 109 -17.58 20.35 2.10
C THR A 109 -16.07 20.20 2.33
N MET A 110 -15.39 21.23 2.82
CA MET A 110 -13.93 21.23 3.01
C MET A 110 -13.18 20.83 1.74
N CYS A 111 -13.60 21.41 0.61
CA CYS A 111 -13.02 21.19 -0.72
C CYS A 111 -12.95 19.70 -1.09
N GLU A 112 -13.96 18.92 -0.71
CA GLU A 112 -13.96 17.45 -0.82
C GLU A 112 -13.58 16.93 -2.20
N LEU A 113 -14.10 17.53 -3.27
CA LEU A 113 -13.79 17.12 -4.65
C LEU A 113 -12.28 17.23 -4.95
N ARG A 114 -11.69 18.40 -4.66
CA ARG A 114 -10.25 18.65 -4.88
C ARG A 114 -9.39 17.84 -3.92
N ARG A 115 -9.86 17.63 -2.69
CA ARG A 115 -9.18 16.81 -1.67
C ARG A 115 -9.12 15.35 -2.10
N ASN A 116 -10.21 14.80 -2.60
CA ASN A 116 -10.27 13.43 -3.09
C ASN A 116 -9.39 13.25 -4.34
N ALA A 117 -9.39 14.24 -5.25
CA ALA A 117 -8.49 14.24 -6.40
C ALA A 117 -7.00 14.19 -5.96
N PHE A 118 -6.62 14.99 -4.97
CA PHE A 118 -5.27 14.97 -4.41
C PHE A 118 -4.89 13.60 -3.84
N TRP A 119 -5.74 12.99 -3.00
CA TRP A 119 -5.44 11.67 -2.42
C TRP A 119 -5.45 10.54 -3.45
N ASN A 120 -6.27 10.64 -4.50
CA ASN A 120 -6.25 9.71 -5.62
C ASN A 120 -4.91 9.80 -6.38
N CYS A 121 -4.42 11.03 -6.63
CA CYS A 121 -3.09 11.24 -7.22
C CYS A 121 -1.99 10.60 -6.36
N VAL A 122 -1.99 10.90 -5.05
CA VAL A 122 -0.98 10.35 -4.11
C VAL A 122 -1.02 8.83 -4.08
N SER A 123 -2.21 8.22 -3.94
CA SER A 123 -2.36 6.76 -3.91
C SER A 123 -1.84 6.09 -5.17
N ARG A 124 -2.11 6.68 -6.34
CA ARG A 124 -1.59 6.19 -7.62
C ARG A 124 -0.07 6.31 -7.71
N GLN A 125 0.49 7.45 -7.29
CA GLN A 125 1.93 7.66 -7.27
C GLN A 125 2.64 6.71 -6.31
N GLU A 126 2.05 6.44 -5.14
CA GLU A 126 2.58 5.42 -4.22
C GLU A 126 2.66 4.03 -4.88
N ALA A 127 1.64 3.64 -5.67
CA ALA A 127 1.65 2.38 -6.40
C ALA A 127 2.75 2.32 -7.47
N ILE A 128 2.92 3.39 -8.25
CA ILE A 128 3.97 3.50 -9.29
C ILE A 128 5.36 3.43 -8.66
N LEU A 129 5.61 4.20 -7.60
CA LEU A 129 6.90 4.22 -6.91
C LEU A 129 7.25 2.87 -6.28
N ARG A 130 6.26 2.13 -5.77
CA ARG A 130 6.45 0.76 -5.28
C ARG A 130 6.79 -0.21 -6.41
N GLU A 131 6.13 -0.07 -7.56
CA GLU A 131 6.40 -0.91 -8.74
C GLU A 131 7.82 -0.69 -9.29
N LEU A 132 8.31 0.56 -9.27
CA LEU A 132 9.67 0.91 -9.66
C LEU A 132 10.72 0.64 -8.57
N ASN A 133 10.31 0.12 -7.41
CA ASN A 133 11.17 -0.14 -6.26
C ASN A 133 11.95 1.10 -5.76
N TYR A 134 11.32 2.28 -5.80
CA TYR A 134 11.90 3.51 -5.27
C TYR A 134 12.32 3.35 -3.80
N ALA A 135 13.52 3.82 -3.46
CA ALA A 135 14.05 3.79 -2.10
C ALA A 135 14.10 2.38 -1.44
N GLY A 136 13.99 1.32 -2.23
CA GLY A 136 13.88 -0.07 -1.75
C GLY A 136 15.16 -0.89 -1.83
N ARG A 137 16.22 -0.34 -2.42
CA ARG A 137 17.53 -0.98 -2.45
C ARG A 137 18.43 -0.33 -1.41
N ASP A 138 19.23 -1.15 -0.74
CA ASP A 138 20.19 -0.66 0.25
C ASP A 138 21.36 0.09 -0.39
N ASP A 139 21.58 -0.12 -1.69
CA ASP A 139 22.64 0.48 -2.50
C ASP A 139 22.16 1.61 -3.42
N SER A 140 20.88 2.03 -3.34
CA SER A 140 20.36 3.13 -4.16
C SER A 140 21.19 4.40 -3.95
N THR A 141 21.72 4.95 -5.04
CA THR A 141 22.26 6.31 -5.01
C THR A 141 21.13 7.35 -5.07
N PRO A 142 21.33 8.56 -4.50
CA PRO A 142 20.35 9.65 -4.62
C PRO A 142 19.99 10.00 -6.07
N GLU A 143 20.94 9.84 -6.99
CA GLU A 143 20.75 10.07 -8.43
C GLU A 143 19.81 9.02 -9.06
N GLU A 144 20.00 7.74 -8.76
CA GLU A 144 19.11 6.66 -9.24
C GLU A 144 17.70 6.81 -8.68
N ASP A 145 17.57 7.12 -7.39
CA ASP A 145 16.28 7.39 -6.76
C ASP A 145 15.61 8.62 -7.42
N TRP A 146 16.37 9.66 -7.78
CA TRP A 146 15.85 10.81 -8.51
C TRP A 146 15.36 10.47 -9.92
N GLU A 147 16.10 9.63 -10.67
CA GLU A 147 15.67 9.16 -11.99
C GLU A 147 14.36 8.36 -11.90
N ILE A 148 14.26 7.45 -10.94
CA ILE A 148 13.02 6.69 -10.66
C ILE A 148 11.88 7.64 -10.32
N ALA A 149 12.14 8.65 -9.49
CA ALA A 149 11.15 9.64 -9.08
C ALA A 149 10.62 10.48 -10.26
N MET A 150 11.49 10.88 -11.18
CA MET A 150 11.11 11.61 -12.39
C MET A 150 10.34 10.73 -13.38
N GLU A 151 10.72 9.47 -13.49
CA GLU A 151 10.03 8.50 -14.33
C GLU A 151 8.63 8.17 -13.79
N ALA A 152 8.49 7.98 -12.48
CA ALA A 152 7.20 7.79 -11.82
C ALA A 152 6.24 8.97 -12.08
N ASP A 153 6.78 10.18 -11.99
CA ASP A 153 6.06 11.42 -12.27
C ASP A 153 5.59 11.51 -13.74
N ARG A 154 6.47 11.14 -14.70
CA ARG A 154 6.12 11.04 -16.12
C ARG A 154 4.99 10.04 -16.37
N ILE A 155 5.12 8.81 -15.84
CA ILE A 155 4.11 7.74 -15.98
C ILE A 155 2.76 8.20 -15.42
N GLY A 156 2.77 8.84 -14.25
CA GLY A 156 1.54 9.32 -13.63
C GLY A 156 0.79 10.34 -14.49
N ARG A 157 1.50 11.32 -15.06
CA ARG A 157 0.90 12.29 -15.99
C ARG A 157 0.34 11.63 -17.25
N GLU A 158 1.05 10.65 -17.80
CA GLU A 158 0.57 9.91 -18.97
C GLU A 158 -0.71 9.13 -18.68
N GLN A 159 -0.79 8.47 -17.52
CA GLN A 159 -2.00 7.78 -17.07
C GLN A 159 -3.16 8.75 -16.88
N GLN A 160 -2.93 9.90 -16.26
CA GLN A 160 -3.98 10.92 -16.08
C GLN A 160 -4.49 11.45 -17.43
N ALA A 161 -3.58 11.81 -18.33
CA ALA A 161 -3.97 12.29 -19.66
C ALA A 161 -4.73 11.23 -20.47
N ALA A 162 -4.39 9.95 -20.30
CA ALA A 162 -5.12 8.85 -20.93
C ALA A 162 -6.54 8.71 -20.37
N GLU A 163 -6.72 8.86 -19.05
CA GLU A 163 -8.03 8.83 -18.40
C GLU A 163 -8.92 9.99 -18.81
N GLU A 164 -8.36 11.21 -18.89
CA GLU A 164 -9.08 12.39 -19.35
C GLU A 164 -9.56 12.23 -20.81
N ARG A 165 -8.71 11.70 -21.68
CA ARG A 165 -9.10 11.38 -23.07
C ARG A 165 -10.18 10.30 -23.13
N ALA A 166 -10.08 9.27 -22.29
CA ALA A 166 -11.07 8.20 -22.23
C ALA A 166 -12.42 8.67 -21.66
N ALA A 167 -12.41 9.66 -20.75
CA ALA A 167 -13.62 10.30 -20.26
C ALA A 167 -14.27 11.17 -21.36
N ALA A 168 -13.48 12.00 -22.04
CA ALA A 168 -13.97 12.86 -23.13
C ALA A 168 -14.53 12.07 -24.33
N ALA A 169 -14.03 10.85 -24.59
CA ALA A 169 -14.54 9.99 -25.65
C ALA A 169 -15.87 9.28 -25.31
N LYS A 170 -16.30 9.33 -24.04
CA LYS A 170 -17.56 8.74 -23.58
C LYS A 170 -18.71 9.77 -23.55
N GLU A 171 -18.39 11.04 -23.74
CA GLU A 171 -19.35 12.14 -23.90
C GLU A 171 -19.70 12.33 -25.39
#